data_AF-A0A3A5RMD6-F1
#
_entry.id   AF-A0A3A5RMD6-F1
#
_cell.length_a   1.000
_cell.length_b   1.000
_cell.length_c   1.000
_cell.angle_alpha   90.00
_cell.angle_beta   90.00
_cell.angle_gamma   90.00
#
_symmetry.space_group_name_H-M   'P 1'
#
loop_
_entity.id
_entity.type
_entity.pdbx_description
1 polymer ?
#
loop_
_entity_poly.entity_id
_entity_poly.type
_entity_poly.pdbx_seq_one_letter_code
_entity_poly.pdbx_strand_id
1 'polypeptide(L)'
;MLKSKSYSKTYSSNGVPWFQNIGFNIGYSIKEKSTFKFECIRPDNLKLYEMQADGKEVVVHNGIREQRINVHLTGLLAKFFGCDYYIDLSSGQFIQYKGVQGAPGTPETIITIKK
;
A
#
# COMPACT_ATOMS: atom_id res chain seq x y z
N MET A 1 -4.95 -8.70 34.62
CA MET A 1 -5.36 -7.54 33.80
C MET A 1 -4.12 -6.90 33.19
N LEU A 2 -3.98 -6.92 31.86
CA LEU A 2 -2.99 -6.05 31.18
C LEU A 2 -3.49 -4.60 31.31
N LYS A 3 -2.75 -3.74 32.02
CA LYS A 3 -3.02 -2.29 32.00
C LYS A 3 -2.78 -1.80 30.57
N SER A 4 -3.83 -1.43 29.85
CA SER A 4 -3.69 -0.80 28.54
C SER A 4 -3.03 0.57 28.72
N LYS A 5 -1.78 0.73 28.28
CA LYS A 5 -1.19 2.06 28.11
C LYS A 5 -1.89 2.73 26.93
N SER A 6 -2.48 3.90 27.15
CA SER A 6 -2.91 4.77 26.06
C SER A 6 -1.68 5.38 25.39
N TYR A 7 -1.74 5.50 24.06
CA TYR A 7 -0.73 6.19 23.26
C TYR A 7 -1.39 7.34 22.51
N SER A 8 -0.78 8.51 22.53
CA SER A 8 -1.23 9.68 21.80
C SER A 8 -0.04 10.36 21.15
N LYS A 9 -0.16 10.69 19.87
CA LYS A 9 0.85 11.43 19.10
C LYS A 9 0.19 12.22 17.99
N THR A 10 0.69 13.43 17.78
CA THR A 10 0.21 14.34 16.74
C THR A 10 1.27 14.45 15.64
N TYR A 11 0.80 14.52 14.39
CA TYR A 11 1.64 14.75 13.21
C TYR A 11 1.06 15.89 12.38
N SER A 12 1.94 16.60 11.67
CA SER A 12 1.55 17.53 10.62
C SER A 12 1.62 16.82 9.28
N SER A 13 0.57 16.94 8.46
CA SER A 13 0.54 16.41 7.10
C SER A 13 1.37 17.27 6.16
N ASN A 14 1.97 16.65 5.14
CA ASN A 14 2.66 17.31 4.03
C ASN A 14 1.70 17.72 2.90
N GLY A 15 0.38 17.58 3.09
CA GLY A 15 -0.63 18.03 2.14
C GLY A 15 -0.96 17.03 1.03
N VAL A 16 -0.56 15.76 1.18
CA VAL A 16 -0.99 14.66 0.30
C VAL A 16 -2.16 13.88 0.92
N PRO A 17 -2.97 13.14 0.14
CA PRO A 17 -4.07 12.36 0.68
C PRO A 17 -3.63 11.33 1.73
N TRP A 18 -4.43 11.13 2.77
CA TRP A 18 -4.17 10.13 3.81
C TRP A 18 -4.89 8.81 3.53
N PHE A 19 -4.14 7.73 3.35
CA PHE A 19 -4.64 6.38 3.07
C PHE A 19 -4.22 5.39 4.15
N GLN A 20 -5.10 5.14 5.12
CA GLN A 20 -4.84 4.13 6.15
C GLN A 20 -5.15 2.71 5.66
N ASN A 21 -6.19 2.54 4.84
CA ASN A 21 -6.45 1.29 4.14
C ASN A 21 -5.94 1.41 2.70
N ILE A 22 -4.65 1.14 2.53
CA ILE A 22 -3.93 1.36 1.27
C ILE A 22 -4.61 0.65 0.09
N GLY A 23 -4.93 -0.64 0.21
CA GLY A 23 -5.52 -1.42 -0.90
C GLY A 23 -6.88 -0.87 -1.35
N PHE A 24 -7.75 -0.52 -0.40
CA PHE A 24 -9.03 0.10 -0.70
C PHE A 24 -8.84 1.49 -1.33
N ASN A 25 -8.06 2.37 -0.71
CA ASN A 25 -7.89 3.74 -1.17
C ASN A 25 -7.22 3.82 -2.55
N ILE A 26 -6.24 2.96 -2.83
CA ILE A 26 -5.62 2.86 -4.15
C ILE A 26 -6.67 2.48 -5.19
N GLY A 27 -7.52 1.50 -4.90
CA GLY A 27 -8.59 1.06 -5.79
C GLY A 27 -9.49 2.16 -6.32
N TYR A 28 -9.82 3.15 -5.47
CA TYR A 28 -10.64 4.31 -5.86
C TYR A 28 -9.85 5.48 -6.43
N SER A 29 -8.53 5.51 -6.25
CA SER A 29 -7.69 6.65 -6.62
C SER A 29 -6.89 6.41 -7.92
N ILE A 30 -6.60 5.14 -8.22
CA ILE A 30 -5.76 4.76 -9.35
C ILE A 30 -6.51 4.98 -10.66
N LYS A 31 -5.88 5.75 -11.56
CA LYS A 31 -6.14 5.69 -13.00
C LYS A 31 -5.07 4.82 -13.64
N GLU A 32 -5.37 4.20 -14.78
CA GLU A 32 -4.41 3.34 -15.47
C GLU A 32 -3.04 4.04 -15.64
N LYS A 33 -1.97 3.37 -15.22
CA LYS A 33 -0.57 3.86 -15.20
C LYS A 33 -0.35 5.19 -14.46
N SER A 34 -1.22 5.55 -13.52
CA SER A 34 -1.00 6.72 -12.67
C SER A 34 0.04 6.44 -11.58
N THR A 35 0.79 7.49 -11.23
CA THR A 35 1.64 7.56 -10.05
C THR A 35 1.12 8.66 -9.14
N PHE A 36 1.02 8.40 -7.85
CA PHE A 36 0.64 9.41 -6.87
C PHE A 36 1.28 9.17 -5.51
N LYS A 37 1.36 10.24 -4.73
CA LYS A 37 1.83 10.20 -3.34
C LYS A 37 0.65 10.18 -2.39
N PHE A 38 0.86 9.58 -1.23
CA PHE A 38 -0.10 9.56 -0.14
C PHE A 38 0.63 9.43 1.20
N GLU A 39 -0.08 9.70 2.28
CA GLU A 39 0.41 9.54 3.64
C GLU A 39 -0.26 8.33 4.30
N CYS A 40 0.46 7.63 5.17
CA CYS A 40 -0.13 6.62 6.05
C CYS A 40 0.61 6.55 7.39
N ILE A 41 -0.12 6.14 8.45
CA ILE A 41 0.52 5.81 9.72
C ILE A 41 0.83 4.31 9.71
N ARG A 42 2.11 3.99 9.88
CA ARG A 42 2.56 2.61 9.94
C ARG A 42 2.22 1.98 11.29
N PRO A 43 1.52 0.83 11.33
CA PRO A 43 1.04 0.26 12.59
C PRO A 43 2.16 -0.27 13.50
N ASP A 44 3.32 -0.62 12.95
CA ASP A 44 4.45 -1.20 13.69
C ASP A 44 5.22 -0.17 14.52
N ASN A 45 5.24 1.09 14.11
CA ASN A 45 5.99 2.15 14.81
C ASN A 45 5.19 3.45 15.05
N LEU A 46 3.94 3.46 14.59
CA LEU A 46 2.99 4.57 14.69
C LEU A 46 3.51 5.89 14.08
N LYS A 47 4.48 5.85 13.17
CA LYS A 47 5.01 7.02 12.46
C LYS A 47 4.22 7.30 11.18
N LEU A 48 4.04 8.59 10.89
CA LEU A 48 3.52 9.07 9.61
C LEU A 48 4.61 8.95 8.54
N TYR A 49 4.27 8.35 7.41
CA TYR A 49 5.15 8.23 6.25
C TYR A 49 4.45 8.78 5.01
N GLU A 50 5.19 9.54 4.21
CA GLU A 50 4.86 9.77 2.81
C GLU A 50 5.30 8.55 1.99
N MET A 51 4.36 7.99 1.26
CA MET A 51 4.48 6.83 0.40
C MET A 51 4.21 7.26 -1.05
N GLN A 52 4.71 6.45 -1.98
CA GLN A 52 4.41 6.59 -3.40
C GLN A 52 3.82 5.29 -3.92
N ALA A 53 2.73 5.40 -4.68
CA ALA A 53 2.12 4.33 -5.44
C ALA A 53 2.43 4.55 -6.92
N ASP A 54 3.11 3.59 -7.52
CA ASP A 54 3.42 3.58 -8.95
C ASP A 54 2.58 2.52 -9.65
N GLY A 55 1.66 2.95 -10.51
CA GLY A 55 1.02 2.04 -11.46
C GLY A 55 2.04 1.45 -12.42
N LYS A 56 2.12 0.13 -12.47
CA LYS A 56 3.00 -0.63 -13.38
C LYS A 56 2.15 -1.25 -14.50
N GLU A 57 2.50 -2.46 -14.92
CA GLU A 57 1.81 -3.18 -15.99
C GLU A 57 0.35 -3.49 -15.65
N VAL A 58 -0.44 -3.60 -16.72
CA VAL A 58 -1.83 -4.08 -16.69
C VAL A 58 -1.86 -5.42 -17.40
N VAL A 59 -2.42 -6.44 -16.76
CA VAL A 59 -2.59 -7.79 -17.31
C VAL A 59 -4.08 -8.10 -17.34
N VAL A 60 -4.54 -8.72 -18.43
CA VAL A 60 -5.92 -9.19 -18.53
C VAL A 60 -5.94 -10.69 -18.29
N HIS A 61 -6.62 -11.14 -17.25
CA HIS A 61 -6.76 -12.55 -16.93
C HIS A 61 -8.23 -12.87 -16.63
N ASN A 62 -8.80 -13.84 -17.35
CA ASN A 62 -10.22 -14.22 -17.24
C ASN A 62 -11.20 -13.02 -17.33
N GLY A 63 -10.89 -12.05 -18.18
CA GLY A 63 -11.70 -10.84 -18.37
C GLY A 63 -11.50 -9.74 -17.31
N ILE A 64 -10.72 -9.98 -16.26
CA ILE A 64 -10.38 -8.98 -15.24
C ILE A 64 -9.14 -8.22 -15.70
N ARG A 65 -9.22 -6.87 -15.66
CA ARG A 65 -8.09 -5.98 -15.96
C ARG A 65 -7.34 -5.66 -14.68
N GLU A 66 -6.34 -6.47 -14.37
CA GLU A 66 -5.54 -6.31 -13.16
C GLU A 66 -4.37 -5.36 -13.42
N GLN A 67 -4.20 -4.34 -12.59
CA GLN A 67 -3.00 -3.51 -12.57
C GLN A 67 -2.15 -3.83 -11.35
N ARG A 68 -0.86 -4.08 -11.57
CA ARG A 68 0.14 -4.09 -10.49
C ARG A 68 0.51 -2.67 -10.11
N ILE A 69 0.55 -2.41 -8.82
CA ILE A 69 0.85 -1.10 -8.23
C ILE A 69 1.94 -1.31 -7.18
N ASN A 70 3.12 -0.76 -7.44
CA ASN A 70 4.22 -0.83 -6.49
C ASN A 70 4.10 0.33 -5.50
N VAL A 71 3.98 0.01 -4.22
CA VAL A 71 3.89 0.96 -3.12
C VAL A 71 5.20 0.95 -2.34
N HIS A 72 5.84 2.10 -2.20
CA HIS A 72 7.14 2.21 -1.53
C HIS A 72 7.29 3.53 -0.78
N LEU A 73 8.30 3.59 0.10
CA LEU A 73 8.71 4.84 0.74
C LEU A 73 9.28 5.82 -0.30
N THR A 74 9.17 7.12 -0.07
CA THR A 74 9.78 8.11 -0.97
C THR A 74 11.28 8.30 -0.70
N GLY A 75 11.99 8.85 -1.70
CA GLY A 75 13.40 9.22 -1.59
C GLY A 75 14.35 8.04 -1.40
N LEU A 76 15.44 8.25 -0.67
CA LEU A 76 16.48 7.24 -0.43
C LEU A 76 15.97 6.00 0.33
N LEU A 77 14.79 6.11 0.97
CA LEU A 77 14.21 5.03 1.74
C LEU A 77 13.39 4.03 0.91
N ALA A 78 13.14 4.33 -0.38
CA ALA A 78 12.39 3.46 -1.29
C ALA A 78 12.96 2.03 -1.38
N LYS A 79 14.28 1.89 -1.20
CA LYS A 79 14.97 0.59 -1.27
C LYS A 79 14.71 -0.32 -0.06
N PHE A 80 14.29 0.24 1.07
CA PHE A 80 14.09 -0.52 2.30
C PHE A 80 12.66 -1.06 2.46
N PHE A 81 11.71 -0.54 1.69
CA PHE A 81 10.33 -0.95 1.79
C PHE A 81 9.61 -0.75 0.46
N GLY A 82 9.15 -1.87 -0.11
CA GLY A 82 8.30 -1.92 -1.27
C GLY A 82 7.36 -3.11 -1.18
N CYS A 83 6.12 -2.93 -1.60
CA CYS A 83 5.13 -3.99 -1.73
C CYS A 83 4.31 -3.77 -3.00
N ASP A 84 3.74 -4.85 -3.52
CA ASP A 84 2.90 -4.83 -4.71
C ASP A 84 1.43 -5.04 -4.31
N TYR A 85 0.57 -4.15 -4.78
CA TYR A 85 -0.87 -4.31 -4.78
C TYR A 85 -1.34 -4.64 -6.20
N TYR A 86 -2.35 -5.48 -6.29
CA TYR A 86 -2.99 -5.85 -7.55
C TYR A 86 -4.46 -5.44 -7.47
N ILE A 87 -4.90 -4.61 -8.40
CA ILE A 87 -6.22 -3.97 -8.39
C ILE A 87 -6.94 -4.27 -9.70
N ASP A 88 -8.22 -4.66 -9.63
CA ASP A 88 -9.10 -4.69 -10.81
C ASP A 88 -9.44 -3.26 -11.22
N LEU A 89 -8.95 -2.81 -12.37
CA LEU A 89 -9.22 -1.49 -12.91
C LEU A 89 -10.68 -1.26 -13.30
N SER A 90 -11.46 -2.33 -13.48
CA SER A 90 -12.87 -2.23 -13.86
C SER A 90 -13.74 -1.83 -12.68
N SER A 91 -13.44 -2.37 -11.50
CA SER A 91 -14.24 -2.22 -10.28
C SER A 91 -13.55 -1.42 -9.18
N GLY A 92 -12.23 -1.18 -9.29
CA GLY A 92 -11.40 -0.66 -8.21
C GLY A 92 -11.14 -1.67 -7.09
N GLN A 93 -11.53 -2.95 -7.27
CA GLN A 93 -11.43 -3.93 -6.21
C GLN A 93 -9.97 -4.38 -5.99
N PHE A 94 -9.57 -4.48 -4.73
CA PHE A 94 -8.33 -5.15 -4.33
C PHE A 94 -8.39 -6.64 -4.65
N ILE A 95 -7.38 -7.16 -5.35
CA ILE A 95 -7.27 -8.59 -5.69
C ILE A 95 -6.25 -9.27 -4.79
N GLN A 96 -5.04 -8.71 -4.76
CA GLN A 96 -3.90 -9.32 -4.10
C GLN A 96 -2.92 -8.28 -3.56
N TYR A 97 -2.23 -8.65 -2.50
CA TYR A 97 -1.06 -7.97 -1.95
C TYR A 97 0.11 -8.95 -1.91
N LYS A 98 1.30 -8.45 -2.21
CA LYS A 98 2.58 -9.12 -2.00
C LYS A 98 3.56 -8.16 -1.35
N GLY A 99 4.23 -8.58 -0.29
CA GLY A 99 5.27 -7.76 0.31
C GLY A 99 6.14 -8.53 1.27
N VAL A 100 7.40 -8.10 1.37
CA VAL A 100 8.34 -8.63 2.35
C VAL A 100 8.36 -7.71 3.56
N GLN A 101 7.95 -8.22 4.72
CA GLN A 101 7.95 -7.45 5.96
C GLN A 101 8.99 -8.01 6.94
N GLY A 102 10.27 -7.65 6.75
CA GLY A 102 11.31 -8.09 7.66
C GLY A 102 12.73 -7.89 7.13
N ALA A 103 13.70 -8.45 7.86
CA ALA A 103 15.10 -8.47 7.45
C ALA A 103 15.29 -9.30 6.16
N PRO A 104 16.42 -9.14 5.45
CA PRO A 104 16.75 -9.99 4.30
C PRO A 104 16.57 -11.48 4.61
N GLY A 105 15.85 -12.20 3.74
CA GLY A 105 15.51 -13.62 3.93
C GLY A 105 14.14 -13.88 4.59
N THR A 106 13.41 -12.83 4.98
CA THR A 106 12.02 -12.98 5.43
C THR A 106 11.13 -13.44 4.26
N PRO A 107 10.25 -14.44 4.45
CA PRO A 107 9.32 -14.87 3.41
C PRO A 107 8.41 -13.73 2.92
N GLU A 108 8.00 -13.83 1.66
CA GLU A 108 6.99 -12.94 1.11
C GLU A 108 5.63 -13.21 1.76
N THR A 109 4.98 -12.15 2.25
CA THR A 109 3.59 -12.18 2.69
C THR A 109 2.69 -11.99 1.49
N ILE A 110 1.77 -12.93 1.28
CA ILE A 110 0.78 -12.89 0.21
C ILE A 110 -0.61 -12.87 0.82
N ILE A 111 -1.42 -11.87 0.44
CA ILE A 111 -2.83 -11.76 0.84
C ILE A 111 -3.66 -11.70 -0.42
N THR A 112 -4.67 -12.55 -0.54
CA THR A 112 -5.57 -12.61 -1.70
C THR A 112 -7.01 -12.69 -1.23
N ILE A 113 -7.94 -12.10 -1.98
CA ILE A 113 -9.36 -12.42 -1.80
C ILE A 113 -9.61 -13.81 -2.40
N LYS A 114 -10.03 -14.76 -1.55
CA LYS A 114 -10.56 -16.04 -2.05
C LYS A 114 -11.97 -15.80 -2.58
N LYS A 115 -12.20 -16.22 -3.82
CA LYS A 115 -13.55 -16.32 -4.39
C LYS A 115 -14.31 -17.48 -3.74
#